data_AF-A0A976H418-F1
#
_entry.id   AF-A0A976H418-F1
#
_cell.length_a   1.000
_cell.length_b   1.000
_cell.length_c   1.000
_cell.angle_alpha   90.00
_cell.angle_beta   90.00
_cell.angle_gamma   90.00
#
_symmetry.space_group_name_H-M   'P 1'
#
loop_
_entity.id
_entity.type
_entity.pdbx_description
1 polymer ?
#
loop_
_entity_poly.entity_id
_entity_poly.type
_entity_poly.pdbx_seq_one_letter_code
_entity_poly.pdbx_strand_id
1 'polypeptide(L)'
;MQQRLAEEPDTEIWIWMGQNAHDVCGYYWFMSQFKDFAGRLQVLYLNNLPFFNEKGQIFYPTHLHQISAKELRKARKLARPITLSEFEVDPDEWKKLCQENAHLRLLEGGKKLVGKDWEVLDKVILAQASPEPTKLPKFLGQVMAKLTHSTGDALLVWRMRELAAAEKLMLTGEGGKGWKDILVATNPQHG
;
A
#
# COMPACT_ATOMS: atom_id res chain seq x y z
N MET A 1 -21.07 0.98 13.90
CA MET A 1 -20.86 2.30 13.23
C MET A 1 -22.08 2.70 12.41
N GLN A 2 -22.55 1.89 11.45
CA GLN A 2 -23.77 2.17 10.66
C GLN A 2 -25.01 2.42 11.52
N GLN A 3 -25.25 1.58 12.54
CA GLN A 3 -26.37 1.78 13.48
C GLN A 3 -26.33 3.16 14.16
N ARG A 4 -25.16 3.56 14.66
CA ARG A 4 -24.97 4.87 15.28
C ARG A 4 -25.24 6.02 14.29
N LEU A 5 -24.86 5.89 13.02
CA LEU A 5 -25.21 6.89 12.00
C LEU A 5 -26.72 6.93 11.75
N ALA A 6 -27.40 5.79 11.75
CA ALA A 6 -28.86 5.75 11.58
C ALA A 6 -29.60 6.38 12.76
N GLU A 7 -29.11 6.20 13.98
CA GLU A 7 -29.73 6.69 15.22
C GLU A 7 -29.40 8.15 15.53
N GLU A 8 -28.21 8.64 15.14
CA GLU A 8 -27.72 9.99 15.41
C GLU A 8 -27.52 10.77 14.10
N PRO A 9 -28.50 11.59 13.64
CA PRO A 9 -28.42 12.28 12.35
C PRO A 9 -27.21 13.20 12.17
N ASP A 10 -26.72 13.80 13.25
CA ASP A 10 -25.60 14.75 13.23
C ASP A 10 -24.21 14.08 13.24
N THR A 11 -24.15 12.75 13.35
CA THR A 11 -22.88 12.03 13.39
C THR A 11 -22.22 12.03 12.01
N GLU A 12 -20.96 12.43 11.95
CA GLU A 12 -20.13 12.42 10.73
C GLU A 12 -19.01 11.39 10.81
N ILE A 13 -18.60 10.87 9.65
CA ILE A 13 -17.39 10.05 9.51
C ILE A 13 -16.29 10.87 8.86
N TRP A 14 -15.08 10.75 9.38
CA TRP A 14 -13.90 11.40 8.85
C TRP A 14 -12.89 10.35 8.39
N ILE A 15 -12.61 10.34 7.09
CA ILE A 15 -11.65 9.42 6.46
C ILE A 15 -10.35 10.16 6.18
N TRP A 16 -9.26 9.62 6.72
CA TRP A 16 -7.91 10.06 6.39
C TRP A 16 -7.31 9.06 5.40
N MET A 17 -6.97 9.53 4.20
CA MET A 17 -6.49 8.68 3.12
C MET A 17 -5.13 9.17 2.63
N GLY A 18 -4.11 8.32 2.74
CA GLY A 18 -2.80 8.57 2.15
C GLY A 18 -2.75 8.34 0.64
N GLN A 19 -1.70 8.83 0.00
CA GLN A 19 -1.39 8.56 -1.41
C GLN A 19 -0.68 7.20 -1.55
N ASN A 20 -1.36 6.12 -1.13
CA ASN A 20 -0.86 4.76 -1.19
C ASN A 20 -1.99 3.77 -1.52
N ALA A 21 -1.64 2.62 -2.09
CA ALA A 21 -2.64 1.65 -2.57
C ALA A 21 -3.50 1.09 -1.42
N HIS A 22 -2.90 0.91 -0.24
CA HIS A 22 -3.59 0.36 0.93
C HIS A 22 -4.76 1.25 1.38
N ASP A 23 -4.53 2.55 1.56
CA ASP A 23 -5.55 3.48 2.01
C ASP A 23 -6.63 3.72 0.95
N VAL A 24 -6.25 3.75 -0.34
CA VAL A 24 -7.21 3.87 -1.45
C VAL A 24 -8.11 2.63 -1.56
N CYS A 25 -7.55 1.43 -1.42
CA CYS A 25 -8.33 0.19 -1.33
C CYS A 25 -9.29 0.23 -0.13
N GLY A 26 -8.79 0.62 1.04
CA GLY A 26 -9.59 0.72 2.26
C GLY A 26 -10.74 1.73 2.11
N TYR A 27 -10.47 2.87 1.48
CA TYR A 27 -11.48 3.88 1.15
C TYR A 27 -12.55 3.32 0.20
N TYR A 28 -12.16 2.66 -0.90
CA TYR A 28 -13.12 2.06 -1.84
C TYR A 28 -13.98 0.98 -1.20
N TRP A 29 -13.37 0.09 -0.42
CA TRP A 29 -14.10 -0.87 0.39
C TRP A 29 -15.07 -0.16 1.34
N PHE A 30 -14.62 0.87 2.06
CA PHE A 30 -15.47 1.62 2.98
C PHE A 30 -16.67 2.26 2.29
N MET A 31 -16.45 2.96 1.17
CA MET A 31 -17.50 3.58 0.38
C MET A 31 -18.56 2.56 -0.08
N SER A 32 -18.16 1.32 -0.35
CA SER A 32 -19.12 0.26 -0.71
C SER A 32 -20.09 -0.11 0.42
N GLN A 33 -19.72 0.15 1.67
CA GLN A 33 -20.51 -0.17 2.87
C GLN A 33 -21.36 1.00 3.38
N PHE A 34 -21.05 2.25 3.03
CA PHE A 34 -21.67 3.45 3.62
C PHE A 34 -22.41 4.34 2.61
N LYS A 35 -22.92 3.75 1.53
CA LYS A 35 -23.58 4.47 0.42
C LYS A 35 -24.77 5.33 0.86
N ASP A 36 -25.56 4.85 1.82
CA ASP A 36 -26.79 5.50 2.27
C ASP A 36 -26.54 6.73 3.17
N PHE A 37 -25.29 6.97 3.54
CA PHE A 37 -24.89 8.09 4.41
C PHE A 37 -24.25 9.24 3.62
N ALA A 38 -24.65 9.41 2.36
CA ALA A 38 -24.19 10.52 1.52
C ALA A 38 -24.37 11.88 2.22
N GLY A 39 -23.37 12.74 2.08
CA GLY A 39 -23.32 14.04 2.75
C GLY A 39 -22.80 14.02 4.20
N ARG A 40 -22.61 12.84 4.81
CA ARG A 40 -22.11 12.69 6.20
C ARG A 40 -20.69 12.14 6.30
N LEU A 41 -20.06 11.86 5.16
CA LEU A 41 -18.68 11.40 5.09
C LEU A 41 -17.79 12.54 4.59
N GLN A 42 -16.76 12.82 5.38
CA GLN A 42 -15.69 13.75 5.08
C GLN A 42 -14.45 12.94 4.69
N VAL A 43 -13.74 13.39 3.64
CA VAL A 43 -12.47 12.82 3.23
C VAL A 43 -11.37 13.87 3.28
N LEU A 44 -10.23 13.49 3.84
CA LEU A 44 -8.98 14.21 3.71
C LEU A 44 -8.01 13.30 2.96
N TYR A 45 -7.80 13.65 1.70
CA TYR A 45 -6.93 12.89 0.81
C TYR A 45 -5.59 13.61 0.64
N LEU A 46 -4.48 12.94 0.97
CA LEU A 46 -3.14 13.53 0.93
C LEU A 46 -2.59 13.77 -0.49
N ASN A 47 -3.29 13.35 -1.54
CA ASN A 47 -2.83 13.47 -2.92
C ASN A 47 -2.43 14.91 -3.27
N ASN A 48 -1.16 15.12 -3.62
CA ASN A 48 -0.56 16.41 -3.96
C ASN A 48 -0.72 17.50 -2.88
N LEU A 49 -0.98 17.14 -1.61
CA LEU A 49 -1.02 18.09 -0.52
C LEU A 49 0.38 18.33 0.06
N PRO A 50 0.85 19.59 0.14
CA PRO A 50 2.14 19.92 0.72
C PRO A 50 2.10 19.95 2.25
N PHE A 51 3.13 19.40 2.88
CA PHE A 51 3.30 19.41 4.34
C PHE A 51 4.69 19.92 4.72
N PHE A 52 4.83 20.43 5.95
CA PHE A 52 6.12 20.88 6.47
C PHE A 52 6.74 19.86 7.41
N ASN A 53 8.02 19.54 7.20
CA ASN A 53 8.78 18.76 8.17
C ASN A 53 9.23 19.63 9.36
N GLU A 54 9.90 19.04 10.35
CA GLU A 54 10.39 19.75 11.54
C GLU A 54 11.38 20.88 11.21
N LYS A 55 12.05 20.81 10.07
CA LYS A 55 12.99 21.81 9.56
C LYS A 55 12.32 22.89 8.70
N GLY A 56 10.99 22.85 8.56
CA GLY A 56 10.22 23.80 7.76
C GLY A 56 10.33 23.58 6.24
N GLN A 57 10.82 22.43 5.78
CA GLN A 57 10.89 22.10 4.35
C GLN A 57 9.58 21.44 3.88
N ILE A 58 9.19 21.72 2.65
CA ILE A 58 7.99 21.14 2.02
C ILE A 58 8.26 19.71 1.57
N PHE A 59 7.32 18.82 1.86
CA PHE A 59 7.29 17.45 1.34
C PHE A 59 5.85 16.99 1.07
N TYR A 60 5.70 15.92 0.30
CA TYR A 60 4.41 15.34 -0.07
C TYR A 60 4.29 13.93 0.53
N PRO A 61 3.55 13.74 1.63
CA PRO A 61 3.44 12.46 2.32
C PRO A 61 2.62 11.46 1.52
N THR A 62 3.07 10.22 1.48
CA THR A 62 2.30 9.09 0.95
C THR A 62 1.53 8.34 2.05
N HIS A 63 1.97 8.47 3.30
CA HIS A 63 1.37 7.81 4.46
C HIS A 63 1.17 8.79 5.61
N LEU A 64 0.12 8.57 6.41
CA LEU A 64 -0.24 9.45 7.52
C LEU A 64 0.85 9.55 8.59
N HIS A 65 1.59 8.46 8.84
CA HIS A 65 2.66 8.43 9.86
C HIS A 65 3.85 9.33 9.52
N GLN A 66 3.97 9.80 8.27
CA GLN A 66 5.02 10.74 7.86
C GLN A 66 4.71 12.18 8.29
N ILE A 67 3.47 12.45 8.71
CA ILE A 67 3.01 13.78 9.08
C ILE A 67 3.10 13.96 10.60
N SER A 68 3.69 15.06 11.05
CA SER A 68 3.72 15.40 12.47
C SER A 68 2.31 15.67 13.02
N ALA A 69 2.10 15.44 14.31
CA ALA A 69 0.82 15.71 14.96
C ALA A 69 0.36 17.18 14.81
N LYS A 70 1.31 18.13 14.79
CA LYS A 70 1.02 19.56 14.58
C LYS A 70 0.46 19.82 13.18
N GLU A 71 1.06 19.22 12.16
CA GLU A 71 0.60 19.38 10.78
C GLU A 71 -0.71 18.62 10.52
N LEU A 72 -0.91 17.44 11.11
CA LEU A 72 -2.19 16.71 11.03
C LEU A 72 -3.36 17.57 11.53
N ARG A 73 -3.20 18.30 12.64
CA ARG A 73 -4.25 19.20 13.15
C ARG A 73 -4.60 20.32 12.17
N LYS A 74 -3.61 20.86 11.44
CA LYS A 74 -3.84 21.87 10.41
C LYS A 74 -4.55 21.27 9.20
N ALA A 75 -4.07 20.11 8.75
CA ALA A 75 -4.59 19.40 7.59
C ALA A 75 -6.07 19.05 7.75
N ARG A 76 -6.55 18.80 8.99
CA ARG A 76 -7.97 18.56 9.28
C ARG A 76 -8.90 19.59 8.63
N LYS A 77 -8.48 20.85 8.49
CA LYS A 77 -9.27 21.92 7.85
C LYS A 77 -9.45 21.75 6.34
N LEU A 78 -8.66 20.88 5.72
CA LEU A 78 -8.71 20.54 4.30
C LEU A 78 -9.64 19.36 4.02
N ALA A 79 -10.21 18.74 5.05
CA ALA A 79 -11.23 17.73 4.87
C ALA A 79 -12.43 18.34 4.14
N ARG A 80 -12.98 17.59 3.18
CA ARG A 80 -14.12 18.01 2.39
C ARG A 80 -15.19 16.92 2.38
N PRO A 81 -16.45 17.27 2.11
CA PRO A 81 -17.48 16.26 1.90
C PRO A 81 -17.11 15.41 0.68
N ILE A 82 -17.38 14.12 0.78
CA ILE A 82 -17.35 13.24 -0.39
C ILE A 82 -18.52 13.62 -1.28
N THR A 83 -18.24 13.79 -2.57
CA THR A 83 -19.25 14.25 -3.55
C THR A 83 -20.22 13.12 -3.90
N LEU A 84 -21.42 13.45 -4.35
CA LEU A 84 -22.39 12.44 -4.81
C LEU A 84 -21.81 11.58 -5.95
N SER A 85 -21.07 12.18 -6.88
CA SER A 85 -20.40 11.43 -7.95
C SER A 85 -19.42 10.39 -7.41
N GLU A 86 -18.67 10.71 -6.33
CA GLU A 86 -17.78 9.75 -5.68
C GLU A 86 -18.56 8.61 -5.00
N PHE A 87 -19.71 8.91 -4.37
CA PHE A 87 -20.60 7.88 -3.80
C PHE A 87 -21.15 6.91 -4.85
N GLU A 88 -21.41 7.40 -6.06
CA GLU A 88 -21.90 6.58 -7.17
C GLU A 88 -20.77 5.74 -7.78
N VAL A 89 -19.62 6.35 -8.05
CA VAL A 89 -18.54 5.74 -8.84
C VAL A 89 -17.59 4.87 -8.00
N ASP A 90 -17.15 5.34 -6.84
CA ASP A 90 -16.09 4.68 -6.07
C ASP A 90 -16.45 3.25 -5.61
N PRO A 91 -17.70 2.95 -5.21
CA PRO A 91 -18.08 1.57 -4.92
C PRO A 91 -18.10 0.63 -6.12
N ASP A 92 -18.36 1.15 -7.32
CA ASP A 92 -18.34 0.34 -8.54
C ASP A 92 -16.90 0.10 -9.01
N GLU A 93 -15.99 1.06 -8.79
CA GLU A 93 -14.54 0.83 -8.93
C GLU A 93 -14.06 -0.28 -7.97
N TRP A 94 -14.53 -0.31 -6.73
CA TRP A 94 -14.23 -1.41 -5.80
C TRP A 94 -14.69 -2.77 -6.36
N LYS A 95 -15.93 -2.86 -6.86
CA LYS A 95 -16.45 -4.11 -7.44
C LYS A 95 -15.63 -4.58 -8.63
N LYS A 96 -15.23 -3.68 -9.53
CA LYS A 96 -14.37 -4.01 -10.68
C LYS A 96 -13.05 -4.59 -10.21
N LEU A 97 -12.42 -3.97 -9.21
CA LEU A 97 -11.19 -4.48 -8.61
C LEU A 97 -11.39 -5.85 -7.97
N CYS A 98 -12.51 -6.11 -7.30
CA CYS A 98 -12.79 -7.44 -6.74
C CYS A 98 -12.99 -8.52 -7.81
N GLN A 99 -13.47 -8.16 -9.01
CA GLN A 99 -13.65 -9.09 -10.13
C GLN A 99 -12.35 -9.34 -10.88
N GLU A 100 -11.42 -8.39 -10.81
CA GLU A 100 -10.09 -8.54 -11.38
C GLU A 100 -9.27 -9.51 -10.50
N ASN A 101 -8.93 -10.70 -11.00
CA ASN A 101 -8.12 -11.70 -10.30
C ASN A 101 -6.60 -11.36 -10.35
N ALA A 102 -6.23 -10.11 -10.10
CA ALA A 102 -4.83 -9.72 -10.04
C ALA A 102 -4.25 -9.97 -8.65
N HIS A 103 -2.97 -10.31 -8.60
CA HIS A 103 -2.25 -10.63 -7.37
C HIS A 103 -1.84 -9.39 -6.57
N LEU A 104 -1.58 -8.27 -7.25
CA LEU A 104 -1.10 -7.03 -6.66
C LEU A 104 -1.98 -5.85 -7.06
N ARG A 105 -2.16 -4.91 -6.12
CA ARG A 105 -2.80 -3.61 -6.36
C ARG A 105 -1.77 -2.51 -6.25
N LEU A 106 -1.53 -1.82 -7.36
CA LEU A 106 -0.61 -0.67 -7.39
C LEU A 106 -1.39 0.61 -7.62
N LEU A 107 -0.91 1.71 -7.02
CA LEU A 107 -1.47 3.03 -7.23
C LEU A 107 -0.68 3.75 -8.33
N GLU A 108 -1.35 4.12 -9.42
CA GLU A 108 -0.76 4.84 -10.57
C GLU A 108 -1.03 6.36 -10.55
N GLY A 109 -1.55 6.88 -9.43
CA GLY A 109 -1.79 8.32 -9.22
C GLY A 109 -3.27 8.65 -8.99
N GLY A 110 -3.52 9.70 -8.19
CA GLY A 110 -4.85 9.91 -7.63
C GLY A 110 -5.37 8.61 -7.01
N LYS A 111 -6.65 8.30 -7.20
CA LYS A 111 -7.28 7.05 -6.72
C LYS A 111 -7.15 5.86 -7.69
N LYS A 112 -6.39 5.99 -8.80
CA LYS A 112 -6.33 4.94 -9.83
C LYS A 112 -5.51 3.75 -9.36
N LEU A 113 -6.21 2.67 -9.01
CA LEU A 113 -5.62 1.37 -8.73
C LEU A 113 -5.57 0.52 -10.01
N VAL A 114 -4.48 -0.22 -10.17
CA VAL A 114 -4.30 -1.18 -11.26
C VAL A 114 -3.94 -2.55 -10.69
N GLY A 115 -4.51 -3.60 -11.26
CA GLY A 115 -4.03 -4.96 -11.04
C GLY A 115 -2.70 -5.19 -11.73
N LYS A 116 -1.78 -5.84 -11.02
CA LYS A 116 -0.54 -6.39 -11.58
C LYS A 116 -0.36 -7.82 -11.10
N ASP A 117 0.44 -8.55 -11.86
CA ASP A 117 0.85 -9.90 -11.54
C ASP A 117 2.27 -9.88 -10.90
N TRP A 118 2.69 -11.02 -10.37
CA TRP A 118 3.90 -11.20 -9.59
C TRP A 118 5.17 -10.80 -10.32
N GLU A 119 5.17 -10.81 -11.66
CA GLU A 119 6.28 -10.43 -12.52
C GLU A 119 6.84 -9.04 -12.18
N VAL A 120 6.00 -8.13 -11.66
CA VAL A 120 6.46 -6.82 -11.21
C VAL A 120 7.43 -6.93 -10.03
N LEU A 121 7.16 -7.80 -9.07
CA LEU A 121 8.06 -8.05 -7.95
C LEU A 121 9.23 -8.92 -8.37
N ASP A 122 8.98 -9.97 -9.16
CA ASP A 122 10.01 -10.91 -9.60
C ASP A 122 11.14 -10.20 -10.33
N LYS A 123 10.81 -9.28 -11.25
CA LYS A 123 11.81 -8.50 -11.99
C LYS A 123 12.73 -7.73 -11.05
N VAL A 124 12.18 -7.10 -10.02
CA VAL A 124 12.97 -6.31 -9.07
C VAL A 124 13.80 -7.21 -8.16
N ILE A 125 13.21 -8.30 -7.65
CA ILE A 125 13.89 -9.27 -6.79
C ILE A 125 15.07 -9.91 -7.54
N LEU A 126 14.83 -10.45 -8.74
CA LEU A 126 15.85 -11.15 -9.52
C LEU A 126 16.95 -10.19 -9.99
N ALA A 127 16.61 -8.94 -10.32
CA ALA A 127 17.61 -7.93 -10.70
C ALA A 127 18.56 -7.54 -9.55
N GLN A 128 18.20 -7.82 -8.29
CA GLN A 128 19.10 -7.61 -7.14
C GLN A 128 19.89 -8.87 -6.76
N ALA A 129 19.48 -10.05 -7.21
CA ALA A 129 20.12 -11.31 -6.87
C ALA A 129 21.49 -11.44 -7.56
N SER A 130 22.48 -11.90 -6.81
CA SER A 130 23.82 -12.22 -7.32
C SER A 130 24.24 -13.64 -6.90
N PRO A 131 25.24 -14.23 -7.56
CA PRO A 131 25.78 -15.52 -7.15
C PRO A 131 26.42 -15.51 -5.75
N GLU A 132 26.79 -14.33 -5.23
CA GLU A 132 27.35 -14.17 -3.89
C GLU A 132 26.23 -14.16 -2.83
N PRO A 133 26.20 -15.14 -1.90
CA PRO A 133 25.12 -15.24 -0.92
C PRO A 133 25.02 -14.00 -0.01
N THR A 134 23.83 -13.42 0.06
CA THR A 134 23.54 -12.24 0.87
C THR A 134 22.50 -12.56 1.94
N LYS A 135 22.68 -12.07 3.18
CA LYS A 135 21.68 -12.23 4.24
C LYS A 135 20.34 -11.60 3.85
N LEU A 136 19.24 -12.32 4.07
CA LEU A 136 17.89 -11.93 3.67
C LEU A 136 17.49 -10.50 4.14
N PRO A 137 17.77 -10.05 5.38
CA PRO A 137 17.47 -8.67 5.79
C PRO A 137 18.18 -7.61 4.94
N LYS A 138 19.46 -7.86 4.59
CA LYS A 138 20.23 -6.96 3.71
C LYS A 138 19.66 -6.98 2.29
N PHE A 139 19.33 -8.17 1.78
CA PHE A 139 18.76 -8.35 0.46
C PHE A 139 17.39 -7.67 0.31
N LEU A 140 16.51 -7.79 1.32
CA LEU A 140 15.23 -7.08 1.33
C LEU A 140 15.41 -5.57 1.33
N GLY A 141 16.37 -5.04 2.08
CA GLY A 141 16.71 -3.61 2.02
C GLY A 141 17.09 -3.16 0.61
N GLN A 142 17.85 -3.97 -0.13
CA GLN A 142 18.22 -3.70 -1.53
C GLN A 142 17.00 -3.72 -2.45
N VAL A 143 16.15 -4.75 -2.34
CA VAL A 143 14.92 -4.87 -3.14
C VAL A 143 13.97 -3.70 -2.86
N MET A 144 13.69 -3.41 -1.58
CA MET A 144 12.81 -2.32 -1.18
C MET A 144 13.29 -0.95 -1.66
N ALA A 145 14.60 -0.71 -1.67
CA ALA A 145 15.18 0.53 -2.19
C ALA A 145 14.97 0.71 -3.71
N LYS A 146 14.65 -0.36 -4.45
CA LYS A 146 14.37 -0.33 -5.89
C LYS A 146 12.88 -0.39 -6.23
N LEU A 147 12.03 -0.75 -5.26
CA LEU A 147 10.60 -0.77 -5.48
C LEU A 147 10.04 0.65 -5.61
N THR A 148 9.27 0.86 -6.68
CA THR A 148 8.55 2.13 -6.90
C THR A 148 7.31 2.24 -6.00
N HIS A 149 6.82 1.12 -5.47
CA HIS A 149 5.65 1.06 -4.61
C HIS A 149 5.99 0.41 -3.28
N SER A 150 5.50 1.02 -2.19
CA SER A 150 5.64 0.45 -0.85
C SER A 150 4.88 -0.88 -0.76
N THR A 151 5.55 -1.90 -0.24
CA THR A 151 4.94 -3.19 0.10
C THR A 151 5.60 -3.74 1.36
N GLY A 152 4.98 -4.73 2.00
CA GLY A 152 5.48 -5.29 3.25
C GLY A 152 6.55 -6.38 3.05
N ASP A 153 7.53 -6.42 3.94
CA ASP A 153 8.61 -7.42 3.96
C ASP A 153 8.08 -8.85 3.92
N ALA A 154 6.98 -9.13 4.65
CA ALA A 154 6.37 -10.46 4.69
C ALA A 154 5.94 -10.95 3.31
N LEU A 155 5.38 -10.07 2.47
CA LEU A 155 4.98 -10.40 1.10
C LEU A 155 6.21 -10.69 0.24
N LEU A 156 7.26 -9.87 0.35
CA LEU A 156 8.51 -10.06 -0.39
C LEU A 156 9.20 -11.36 -0.01
N VAL A 157 9.26 -11.68 1.29
CA VAL A 157 9.83 -12.94 1.79
C VAL A 157 9.03 -14.13 1.29
N TRP A 158 7.69 -14.06 1.33
CA TRP A 158 6.85 -15.12 0.75
C TRP A 158 7.13 -15.27 -0.74
N ARG A 159 7.19 -14.17 -1.50
CA ARG A 159 7.44 -14.23 -2.94
C ARG A 159 8.83 -14.78 -3.29
N MET A 160 9.85 -14.47 -2.50
CA MET A 160 11.19 -15.05 -2.67
C MET A 160 11.18 -16.58 -2.45
N ARG A 161 10.33 -17.10 -1.55
CA ARG A 161 10.17 -18.55 -1.37
C ARG A 161 9.53 -19.21 -2.59
N GLU A 162 8.53 -18.58 -3.18
CA GLU A 162 7.92 -19.05 -4.44
C GLU A 162 8.96 -19.07 -5.57
N LEU A 163 9.79 -18.04 -5.69
CA LEU A 163 10.90 -17.99 -6.64
C LEU A 163 11.96 -19.07 -6.39
N ALA A 164 12.20 -19.41 -5.12
CA ALA A 164 13.12 -20.48 -4.76
C ALA A 164 12.55 -21.87 -5.06
N ALA A 165 11.25 -22.08 -4.83
CA ALA A 165 10.54 -23.30 -5.21
C ALA A 165 10.51 -23.48 -6.74
N ALA A 166 10.50 -22.37 -7.50
CA ALA A 166 10.65 -22.35 -8.95
C ALA A 166 12.11 -22.35 -9.43
N GLU A 167 13.08 -22.61 -8.53
CA GLU A 167 14.52 -22.69 -8.81
C GLU A 167 15.14 -21.41 -9.41
N LYS A 168 14.47 -20.25 -9.33
CA LYS A 168 15.01 -18.96 -9.81
C LYS A 168 15.89 -18.26 -8.78
N LEU A 169 15.74 -18.60 -7.51
CA LEU A 169 16.56 -18.15 -6.38
C LEU A 169 17.02 -19.34 -5.55
N MET A 170 18.12 -19.19 -4.85
CA MET A 170 18.54 -20.10 -3.80
C MET A 170 18.34 -19.42 -2.45
N LEU A 171 17.57 -20.08 -1.57
CA LEU A 171 17.41 -19.71 -0.17
C LEU A 171 18.03 -20.80 0.70
N THR A 172 19.09 -20.48 1.45
CA THR A 172 19.78 -21.44 2.32
C THR A 172 19.81 -20.96 3.76
N GLY A 173 19.69 -21.88 4.73
CA GLY A 173 19.70 -21.57 6.16
C GLY A 173 18.63 -22.33 6.96
N GLU A 174 18.86 -22.53 8.25
CA GLU A 174 17.93 -23.25 9.14
C GLU A 174 16.73 -22.37 9.51
N GLY A 175 15.53 -22.76 9.08
CA GLY A 175 14.28 -22.06 9.41
C GLY A 175 13.97 -21.98 10.91
N GLY A 176 14.64 -22.77 11.75
CA GLY A 176 14.43 -22.84 13.20
C GLY A 176 14.88 -21.61 14.00
N LYS A 177 15.76 -20.74 13.46
CA LYS A 177 16.24 -19.50 14.12
C LYS A 177 15.57 -18.22 13.60
N GLY A 178 14.60 -18.37 12.70
CA GLY A 178 13.91 -17.26 12.05
C GLY A 178 14.58 -16.82 10.75
N TRP A 179 13.84 -16.06 9.95
CA TRP A 179 14.20 -15.69 8.58
C TRP A 179 15.45 -14.81 8.44
N LYS A 180 16.00 -14.28 9.54
CA LYS A 180 17.16 -13.37 9.53
C LYS A 180 18.47 -14.06 9.12
N ASP A 181 18.56 -15.37 9.34
CA ASP A 181 19.75 -16.17 9.02
C ASP A 181 19.69 -16.81 7.63
N ILE A 182 18.60 -16.59 6.88
CA ILE A 182 18.47 -17.04 5.49
C ILE A 182 19.46 -16.27 4.62
N LEU A 183 20.19 -17.00 3.79
CA LEU A 183 21.02 -16.48 2.72
C LEU A 183 20.27 -16.57 1.40
N VAL A 184 20.42 -15.55 0.56
CA VAL A 184 19.81 -15.41 -0.76
C VAL A 184 20.92 -15.34 -1.81
N ALA A 185 20.81 -16.12 -2.87
CA ALA A 185 21.68 -16.05 -4.05
C ALA A 185 20.89 -16.37 -5.33
N THR A 186 21.39 -15.97 -6.50
CA THR A 186 20.84 -16.41 -7.79
C THR A 186 21.14 -17.88 -8.03
N ASN A 187 20.23 -18.63 -8.64
CA ASN A 187 20.54 -20.00 -9.06
C ASN A 187 21.47 -19.99 -10.29
N PRO A 188 22.67 -20.61 -10.24
CA PRO A 188 23.62 -20.63 -11.34
C PRO A 188 23.11 -21.30 -12.63
N GLN A 189 22.00 -22.06 -12.59
CA GLN A 189 21.40 -22.66 -13.80
C GLN A 189 20.48 -21.71 -14.58
N HIS A 190 20.22 -20.50 -14.07
CA HIS A 190 19.32 -19.50 -14.67
C HIS A 190 19.92 -18.08 -14.72
N GLY A 191 21.26 -17.98 -14.67
CA GLY A 191 22.01 -16.71 -14.77
C GLY A 191 22.26 -16.24 -16.20
#